data_AF-A0AAD1Y0G8-F1
#
_entry.id   AF-A0AAD1Y0G8-F1
#
_cell.length_a   1.000
_cell.length_b   1.000
_cell.length_c   1.000
_cell.angle_alpha   90.00
_cell.angle_beta   90.00
_cell.angle_gamma   90.00
#
_symmetry.space_group_name_H-M   'P 1'
#
loop_
_entity.id
_entity.type
_entity.pdbx_description
1 polymer ?
#
loop_
_entity_poly.entity_id
_entity_poly.type
_entity_poly.pdbx_seq_one_letter_code
_entity_poly.pdbx_strand_id
1 'polypeptide(L)'
;MIVSRDKKQTNFLEFRNHKIVYRRYASLYFTLCIDEMDSELAMLEFIHLFVEVLDQYFGNVCELDLVFNFYKVYQILDEMIIGGECMETSKRVILEALRNADYY
;
A
#
# COMPACT_ATOMS: atom_id res chain seq x y z
N MET A 1 12.36 -0.29 15.11
CA MET A 1 13.27 -0.57 13.97
C MET A 1 12.98 0.32 12.76
N ILE A 2 11.70 0.55 12.38
CA ILE A 2 11.33 1.55 11.35
C ILE A 2 10.94 2.91 11.98
N VAL A 3 10.15 2.89 13.07
CA VAL A 3 9.70 4.10 13.79
C VAL A 3 10.84 4.92 14.40
N SER A 4 11.98 4.28 14.64
CA SER A 4 13.19 4.89 15.22
C SER A 4 14.16 5.47 14.18
N ARG A 5 13.83 5.42 12.88
CA ARG A 5 14.70 5.85 11.78
C ARG A 5 14.50 7.33 11.46
N ASP A 6 15.60 8.02 11.21
CA ASP A 6 15.60 9.43 10.81
C ASP A 6 15.13 9.59 9.35
N LYS A 7 14.52 10.73 9.02
CA LYS A 7 14.03 11.03 7.65
C LYS A 7 15.13 11.05 6.60
N LYS A 8 16.40 11.18 7.00
CA LYS A 8 17.56 11.13 6.10
C LYS A 8 17.95 9.72 5.67
N GLN A 9 17.38 8.69 6.27
CA GLN A 9 17.68 7.30 5.93
C GLN A 9 16.86 6.84 4.72
N THR A 10 17.38 5.85 4.01
CA THR A 10 16.70 5.27 2.84
C THR A 10 15.39 4.59 3.24
N ASN A 11 14.47 4.50 2.28
CA ASN A 11 13.19 3.79 2.43
C ASN A 11 13.32 2.26 2.40
N PHE A 12 14.56 1.75 2.46
CA PHE A 12 14.90 0.34 2.32
C PHE A 12 15.62 -0.13 3.58
N LEU A 13 15.25 -1.31 4.04
CA LEU A 13 15.85 -1.97 5.20
C LEU A 13 16.09 -3.43 4.86
N GLU A 14 17.34 -3.87 4.91
CA GLU A 14 17.65 -5.29 4.85
C GLU A 14 17.23 -5.95 6.17
N PHE A 15 16.45 -7.02 6.07
CA PHE A 15 15.96 -7.77 7.22
C PHE A 15 16.08 -9.27 6.96
N ARG A 16 17.16 -9.86 7.49
CA ARG A 16 17.50 -11.28 7.27
C ARG A 16 17.66 -11.56 5.76
N ASN A 17 16.89 -12.48 5.21
CA ASN A 17 16.90 -12.88 3.80
C ASN A 17 15.79 -12.19 2.98
N HIS A 18 15.25 -11.08 3.51
CA HIS A 18 14.22 -10.28 2.85
C HIS A 18 14.60 -8.80 2.94
N LYS A 19 13.96 -7.99 2.11
CA LYS A 19 14.07 -6.54 2.16
C LYS A 19 12.73 -5.95 2.59
N ILE A 20 12.78 -4.94 3.44
CA ILE A 20 11.60 -4.18 3.86
C ILE A 20 11.64 -2.83 3.17
N VAL A 21 10.61 -2.56 2.38
CA VAL A 21 10.37 -1.26 1.76
C VAL A 21 9.30 -0.55 2.57
N TYR A 22 9.55 0.70 2.94
CA TYR A 22 8.57 1.47 3.70
C TYR A 22 8.48 2.92 3.25
N ARG A 23 7.29 3.49 3.40
CA ARG A 23 7.05 4.92 3.16
C ARG A 23 6.10 5.47 4.19
N ARG A 24 6.39 6.68 4.66
CA ARG A 24 5.56 7.40 5.63
C ARG A 24 4.63 8.38 4.92
N TYR A 25 3.34 8.31 5.22
CA TYR A 25 2.33 9.31 4.82
C TYR A 25 1.66 9.84 6.08
N ALA A 26 1.70 11.16 6.30
CA ALA A 26 1.25 11.79 7.55
C ALA A 26 1.84 11.11 8.81
N SER A 27 1.02 10.51 9.67
CA SER A 27 1.46 9.75 10.85
C SER A 27 1.57 8.23 10.60
N LEU A 28 1.08 7.75 9.45
CA LEU A 28 1.07 6.34 9.08
C LEU A 28 2.36 5.89 8.38
N TYR A 29 2.77 4.66 8.69
CA TYR A 29 3.86 3.96 8.02
C TYR A 29 3.28 2.79 7.22
N PHE A 30 3.52 2.80 5.92
CA PHE A 30 3.20 1.70 5.02
C PHE A 30 4.48 0.90 4.78
N THR A 31 4.42 -0.41 4.97
CA THR A 31 5.58 -1.30 4.92
C THR A 31 5.26 -2.55 4.13
N LEU A 32 6.14 -2.93 3.20
CA LEU A 32 6.10 -4.20 2.47
C LEU A 32 7.38 -4.99 2.76
N CYS A 33 7.23 -6.31 2.88
CA CYS A 33 8.34 -7.24 2.94
C CYS A 33 8.42 -7.92 1.57
N ILE A 34 9.58 -7.82 0.93
CA ILE A 34 9.80 -8.28 -0.46
C ILE A 34 11.02 -9.19 -0.47
N ASP A 35 11.14 -10.01 -1.50
CA ASP A 35 12.30 -10.89 -1.65
C ASP A 35 13.53 -10.10 -2.13
N GLU A 36 14.72 -10.68 -1.95
CA GLU A 36 15.98 -10.01 -2.31
C GLU A 36 16.09 -9.70 -3.81
N MET A 37 15.39 -10.49 -4.64
CA MET A 37 15.37 -10.38 -6.09
C MET A 37 14.39 -9.33 -6.62
N ASP A 38 13.47 -8.85 -5.78
CA ASP A 38 12.47 -7.87 -6.17
C ASP A 38 13.05 -6.45 -6.24
N SER A 39 12.48 -5.65 -7.14
CA SER A 39 12.85 -4.24 -7.28
C SER A 39 12.27 -3.41 -6.14
N GLU A 40 13.14 -2.82 -5.31
CA GLU A 40 12.69 -2.03 -4.17
C GLU A 40 11.95 -0.76 -4.60
N LEU A 41 12.33 -0.18 -5.74
CA LEU A 41 11.68 1.00 -6.31
C LEU A 41 10.28 0.69 -6.84
N ALA A 42 10.08 -0.47 -7.48
CA ALA A 42 8.77 -0.89 -7.94
C ALA A 42 7.80 -1.05 -6.76
N MET A 43 8.27 -1.64 -5.67
CA MET A 43 7.48 -1.84 -4.45
C MET A 43 7.22 -0.52 -3.71
N LEU A 44 8.17 0.42 -3.77
CA LEU A 44 7.96 1.77 -3.23
C LEU A 44 6.89 2.55 -4.01
N GLU A 45 6.86 2.41 -5.33
CA GLU A 45 5.80 2.98 -6.18
C GLU A 45 4.47 2.25 -5.99
N PHE A 46 4.48 0.93 -5.76
CA PHE A 46 3.27 0.21 -5.40
C PHE A 46 2.63 0.75 -4.12
N ILE A 47 3.42 1.02 -3.07
CA ILE A 47 2.92 1.69 -1.86
C ILE A 47 2.30 3.05 -2.20
N HIS A 48 2.90 3.80 -3.14
CA HIS A 48 2.35 5.08 -3.55
C HIS A 48 1.00 4.94 -4.26
N LEU A 49 0.92 4.02 -5.22
CA LEU A 49 -0.30 3.70 -5.93
C LEU A 49 -1.43 3.29 -4.97
N PHE A 50 -1.13 2.45 -3.98
CA PHE A 50 -2.11 2.01 -2.98
C PHE A 50 -2.69 3.21 -2.19
N VAL A 51 -1.83 4.12 -1.75
CA VAL A 51 -2.26 5.32 -1.02
C VAL A 51 -3.07 6.26 -1.92
N GLU A 52 -2.73 6.40 -3.20
CA GLU A 52 -3.52 7.20 -4.14
C GLU A 52 -4.90 6.59 -4.40
N VAL A 53 -5.01 5.27 -4.52
CA VAL A 53 -6.31 4.59 -4.68
C VAL A 53 -7.17 4.79 -3.45
N LEU A 54 -6.59 4.69 -2.24
CA LEU A 54 -7.29 4.98 -0.99
C LEU A 54 -7.80 6.42 -0.95
N ASP A 55 -6.95 7.39 -1.30
CA ASP A 55 -7.33 8.81 -1.32
C ASP A 55 -8.47 9.11 -2.30
N GLN A 56 -8.42 8.48 -3.48
CA GLN A 56 -9.46 8.63 -4.50
C GLN A 56 -10.76 7.91 -4.13
N TYR A 57 -10.71 6.77 -3.41
CA TYR A 57 -11.88 6.03 -2.97
C TYR A 57 -12.61 6.77 -1.82
N PHE A 58 -11.88 7.22 -0.79
CA PHE A 58 -12.47 7.88 0.38
C PHE A 58 -12.74 9.38 0.18
N GLY A 59 -12.05 10.04 -0.77
CA GLY A 59 -12.24 11.45 -1.06
C GLY A 59 -11.61 12.36 0.01
N ASN A 60 -10.28 12.42 0.03
CA ASN A 60 -9.42 12.95 1.11
C ASN A 60 -9.34 11.98 2.29
N VAL A 61 -8.51 10.96 2.13
CA VAL A 61 -8.38 9.89 3.13
C VAL A 61 -7.71 10.41 4.41
N CYS A 62 -8.27 10.05 5.57
CA CYS A 62 -7.62 10.24 6.86
C CYS A 62 -7.41 8.92 7.60
N GLU A 63 -6.55 8.95 8.62
CA GLU A 63 -6.16 7.76 9.37
C GLU A 63 -7.36 7.10 10.08
N LEU A 64 -8.34 7.90 10.49
CA LEU A 64 -9.59 7.41 11.08
C LEU A 64 -10.42 6.64 10.04
N ASP A 65 -10.43 7.04 8.77
CA ASP A 65 -11.18 6.32 7.73
C ASP A 65 -10.65 4.90 7.55
N LEU A 66 -9.32 4.72 7.60
CA LEU A 66 -8.70 3.40 7.55
C LEU A 66 -9.05 2.55 8.78
N VAL A 67 -9.13 3.16 9.96
CA VAL A 67 -9.48 2.45 11.21
C VAL A 67 -10.94 2.03 11.21
N PHE A 68 -11.86 2.91 10.82
CA PHE A 68 -13.29 2.61 10.80
C PHE A 68 -13.71 1.72 9.63
N ASN A 69 -13.03 1.84 8.48
CA ASN A 69 -13.36 1.09 7.27
C ASN A 69 -12.24 0.11 6.87
N PHE A 70 -11.60 -0.54 7.84
CA PHE A 70 -10.50 -1.49 7.58
C PHE A 70 -10.90 -2.59 6.57
N TYR A 71 -12.16 -3.05 6.62
CA TYR A 71 -12.68 -4.06 5.69
C TYR A 71 -12.66 -3.57 4.24
N LYS A 72 -12.93 -2.28 3.98
CA LYS A 72 -12.78 -1.68 2.64
C LYS A 72 -11.33 -1.60 2.21
N VAL A 73 -10.43 -1.28 3.13
CA VAL A 73 -8.98 -1.23 2.85
C VAL A 73 -8.47 -2.61 2.42
N TYR A 74 -8.93 -3.69 3.08
CA TYR A 74 -8.62 -5.06 2.65
C TYR A 74 -9.20 -5.39 1.28
N GLN A 75 -10.44 -5.01 0.99
CA GLN A 75 -11.03 -5.19 -0.35
C GLN A 75 -10.22 -4.48 -1.44
N ILE A 76 -9.78 -3.24 -1.19
CA ILE A 76 -8.92 -2.49 -2.11
C ILE A 76 -7.58 -3.21 -2.31
N LEU A 77 -6.99 -3.71 -1.23
CA LEU A 77 -5.72 -4.43 -1.29
C LEU A 77 -5.85 -5.73 -2.09
N ASP A 78 -6.94 -6.47 -1.93
CA ASP A 78 -7.21 -7.73 -2.64
C ASP A 78 -7.39 -7.51 -4.16
N GLU A 79 -7.92 -6.36 -4.59
CA GLU A 79 -7.97 -6.00 -6.01
C GLU A 79 -6.58 -5.68 -6.59
N MET A 80 -5.63 -5.24 -5.75
CA MET A 80 -4.30 -4.82 -6.18
C MET A 80 -3.25 -5.93 -6.09
N ILE A 81 -3.33 -6.80 -5.08
CA ILE A 81 -2.41 -7.91 -4.83
C ILE A 81 -3.19 -9.18 -4.55
N ILE A 82 -2.81 -10.26 -5.25
CA ILE A 82 -3.31 -11.60 -4.96
C ILE A 82 -2.11 -12.55 -4.90
N GLY A 83 -2.02 -13.33 -3.82
CA GLY A 83 -0.95 -14.33 -3.66
C GLY A 83 0.47 -13.74 -3.54
N GLY A 84 0.61 -12.46 -3.22
CA GLY A 84 1.90 -11.76 -3.14
C GLY A 84 2.33 -11.10 -4.45
N GLU A 85 1.57 -11.27 -5.53
CA GLU A 85 1.85 -10.70 -6.85
C GLU A 85 0.91 -9.52 -7.14
N CYS A 86 1.42 -8.52 -7.86
CA CYS A 86 0.62 -7.38 -8.30
C CYS A 86 -0.32 -7.80 -9.44
N MET A 87 -1.63 -7.63 -9.23
CA MET A 87 -2.66 -7.99 -10.20
C MET A 87 -3.04 -6.80 -11.08
N GLU A 88 -3.46 -5.70 -10.46
CA GLU A 88 -3.94 -4.52 -11.16
C GLU A 88 -3.16 -3.27 -10.73
N THR A 89 -2.80 -2.45 -11.71
CA THR A 89 -2.05 -1.20 -11.50
C THR A 89 -2.84 0.04 -11.92
N SER A 90 -3.92 -0.15 -12.69
CA SER A 90 -4.78 0.92 -13.17
C SER A 90 -5.78 1.33 -12.09
N LYS A 91 -5.58 2.53 -11.52
CA LYS A 91 -6.50 3.16 -10.55
C LYS A 91 -7.96 3.15 -11.03
N ARG A 92 -8.19 3.39 -12.32
CA ARG A 92 -9.53 3.42 -12.90
C ARG A 92 -10.22 2.07 -12.81
N VAL A 93 -9.51 0.99 -13.14
CA VAL A 93 -10.05 -0.38 -13.13
C VAL A 93 -10.34 -0.81 -11.69
N ILE A 94 -9.41 -0.56 -10.77
CA ILE A 94 -9.57 -0.88 -9.34
C ILE A 94 -10.82 -0.18 -8.77
N LEU A 95 -10.97 1.12 -9.01
CA LEU A 95 -12.12 1.88 -8.51
C LEU A 95 -13.45 1.46 -9.15
N GLU A 96 -13.44 1.02 -10.41
CA GLU A 96 -14.62 0.48 -11.08
C GLU A 96 -15.01 -0.89 -10.52
N ALA A 97 -14.04 -1.78 -10.28
CA ALA A 97 -14.25 -3.07 -9.65
C ALA A 97 -14.85 -2.94 -8.24
N LEU A 98 -14.30 -2.02 -7.43
CA LEU A 98 -14.80 -1.74 -6.07
C LEU A 98 -16.23 -1.23 -6.08
N ARG A 99 -16.57 -0.32 -7.00
CA ARG A 99 -17.95 0.16 -7.15
C ARG A 99 -18.88 -0.99 -7.49
N ASN A 100 -18.49 -1.86 -8.42
CA ASN A 100 -19.31 -3.02 -8.81
C ASN A 100 -19.49 -4.00 -7.64
N ALA A 101 -18.46 -4.20 -6.82
CA ALA A 101 -18.53 -5.03 -5.61
C ALA A 101 -19.44 -4.42 -4.53
N ASP A 102 -19.51 -3.10 -4.42
CA ASP A 102 -20.38 -2.38 -3.47
C ASP A 102 -21.88 -2.44 -3.83
N TYR A 103 -22.24 -2.80 -5.07
CA TYR A 103 -23.63 -2.92 -5.52
C TYR A 103 -24.27 -4.31 -5.24
N TYR A 104 -23.51 -5.30 -4.77
CA TYR A 104 -23.99 -6.64 -4.42
C TYR A 104 -24.05 -6.84 -2.90
#